data_AF-A0A535QEJ3-F1
#
_entry.id   AF-A0A535QEJ3-F1
#
_cell.length_a   1.000
_cell.length_b   1.000
_cell.length_c   1.000
_cell.angle_alpha   90.00
_cell.angle_beta   90.00
_cell.angle_gamma   90.00
#
_symmetry.space_group_name_H-M   'P 1'
#
loop_
_entity.id
_entity.type
_entity.pdbx_description
1 polymer ?
#
loop_
_entity_poly.entity_id
_entity_poly.type
_entity_poly.pdbx_seq_one_letter_code
_entity_poly.pdbx_strand_id
1 'polypeptide(L)'
;MSVAMPRLLLIVMLAGAMTACSPTVAIPLAAPPAAATVDGQAISMAAYHERLNVSQARDPFAGMPEAIPSPVPRQRLEDFTIEQLIRETIITQQAKRRGVSISDQAVTTRVAMLENGSASFSAAIARNGFTRQSFQDYERALLTEVGLLHAMAKQRAGSAMSDLHAGQSFDSVVAKWNDDSGTAARHGEVGWVRPGDLPEPELANAVQGLATGATSGVIATGRGFAIVKALERRDDQVRLALILVLAPTVDMLSPQGTPAWFTKFIDDQESALRRDGKITVSVGSRAGA
;
A
#
# COMPACT_ATOMS: atom_id res chain seq x y z
N MET A 1 -52.60 39.38 86.10
CA MET A 1 -51.32 40.11 86.14
C MET A 1 -50.66 39.92 84.78
N SER A 2 -50.25 41.03 84.13
CA SER A 2 -49.43 41.11 82.90
C SER A 2 -48.32 40.05 82.86
N VAL A 3 -47.87 39.53 81.70
CA VAL A 3 -47.03 40.25 80.72
C VAL A 3 -47.19 39.67 79.30
N ALA A 4 -47.08 40.56 78.30
CA ALA A 4 -47.11 40.37 76.85
C ALA A 4 -45.79 39.83 76.26
N MET A 5 -45.82 39.22 75.05
CA MET A 5 -44.87 39.47 73.92
C MET A 5 -45.16 38.56 72.69
N PRO A 6 -44.62 38.84 71.48
CA PRO A 6 -45.45 39.13 70.31
C PRO A 6 -45.32 38.15 69.13
N ARG A 7 -46.19 38.38 68.14
CA ARG A 7 -46.24 37.78 66.79
C ARG A 7 -44.86 37.71 66.12
N LEU A 8 -44.46 36.50 65.71
CA LEU A 8 -43.40 36.29 64.72
C LEU A 8 -44.03 35.77 63.42
N LEU A 9 -43.99 36.60 62.38
CA LEU A 9 -44.39 36.29 61.02
C LEU A 9 -43.23 35.53 60.36
N LEU A 10 -43.42 34.25 60.01
CA LEU A 10 -42.42 33.47 59.27
C LEU A 10 -42.57 33.77 57.77
N ILE A 11 -41.67 34.59 57.22
CA ILE A 11 -41.56 34.84 55.79
C ILE A 11 -40.85 33.65 55.14
N VAL A 12 -41.56 32.89 54.29
CA VAL A 12 -40.98 31.87 53.42
C VAL A 12 -40.34 32.58 52.22
N MET A 13 -39.00 32.67 52.22
CA MET A 13 -38.20 33.09 51.06
C MET A 13 -38.15 31.94 50.04
N LEU A 14 -38.93 32.05 48.98
CA LEU A 14 -38.86 31.17 47.81
C LEU A 14 -37.72 31.67 46.89
N ALA A 15 -36.53 31.06 47.00
CA ALA A 15 -35.42 31.34 46.09
C ALA A 15 -35.70 30.68 44.72
N GLY A 16 -36.18 31.46 43.76
CA GLY A 16 -36.29 31.05 42.36
C GLY A 16 -34.90 31.00 41.72
N ALA A 17 -34.34 29.80 41.57
CA ALA A 17 -33.15 29.59 40.75
C ALA A 17 -33.54 29.65 39.26
N MET A 18 -33.32 30.81 38.63
CA MET A 18 -33.38 30.92 37.17
C MET A 18 -32.09 30.34 36.59
N THR A 19 -32.12 29.06 36.24
CA THR A 19 -31.10 28.44 35.39
C THR A 19 -31.18 29.05 33.99
N ALA A 20 -30.33 30.04 33.74
CA ALA A 20 -30.03 30.52 32.40
C ALA A 20 -29.28 29.41 31.65
N CYS A 21 -30.00 28.63 30.85
CA CYS A 21 -29.41 27.72 29.89
C CYS A 21 -28.91 28.57 28.69
N SER A 22 -27.68 29.07 28.75
CA SER A 22 -27.04 29.66 27.58
C SER A 22 -26.68 28.51 26.62
N PRO A 23 -27.22 28.46 25.39
CA PRO A 23 -26.78 27.48 24.41
C PRO A 23 -25.32 27.78 24.07
N THR A 24 -24.41 26.91 24.49
CA THR A 24 -23.02 26.98 24.04
C THR A 24 -23.03 26.56 22.58
N VAL A 25 -23.02 27.55 21.68
CA VAL A 25 -22.75 27.32 20.27
C VAL A 25 -21.30 26.85 20.19
N ALA A 26 -21.09 25.54 20.11
CA ALA A 26 -19.79 24.99 19.75
C ALA A 26 -19.56 25.38 18.28
N ILE A 27 -18.80 26.46 18.06
CA ILE A 27 -18.24 26.75 16.75
C ILE A 27 -17.36 25.54 16.41
N PRO A 28 -17.66 24.76 15.36
CA PRO A 28 -16.78 23.67 14.98
C PRO A 28 -15.41 24.29 14.68
N LEU A 29 -14.43 23.96 15.51
CA LEU A 29 -13.06 24.38 15.28
C LEU A 29 -12.70 23.89 13.87
N ALA A 30 -12.38 24.81 12.96
CA ALA A 30 -12.00 24.45 11.60
C ALA A 30 -10.92 23.37 11.69
N ALA A 31 -11.12 22.25 10.99
CA ALA A 31 -10.15 21.17 10.99
C ALA A 31 -8.77 21.76 10.61
N PRO A 32 -7.69 21.33 11.28
CA PRO A 32 -6.36 21.84 10.97
C PRO A 32 -6.09 21.66 9.47
N PRO A 33 -5.41 22.61 8.82
CA PRO A 33 -5.17 22.54 7.38
C PRO A 33 -4.45 21.23 7.04
N ALA A 34 -4.89 20.57 5.97
CA ALA A 34 -4.27 19.36 5.45
C ALA A 34 -3.04 19.72 4.60
N ALA A 35 -2.05 18.84 4.54
CA ALA A 35 -0.92 18.97 3.62
C ALA A 35 -1.35 18.77 2.17
N ALA A 36 -2.30 17.87 1.95
CA ALA A 36 -2.99 17.66 0.69
C ALA A 36 -4.34 16.98 0.92
N THR A 37 -5.22 16.99 -0.07
CA THR A 37 -6.44 16.18 -0.11
C THR A 37 -6.47 15.36 -1.40
N VAL A 38 -6.84 14.09 -1.32
CA VAL A 38 -6.91 13.17 -2.47
C VAL A 38 -8.29 12.48 -2.47
N ASP A 39 -9.14 12.79 -3.46
CA ASP A 39 -10.53 12.28 -3.56
C ASP A 39 -11.32 12.47 -2.24
N GLY A 40 -11.14 13.62 -1.58
CA GLY A 40 -11.77 13.94 -0.29
C GLY A 40 -11.08 13.38 0.95
N GLN A 41 -10.05 12.54 0.81
CA GLN A 41 -9.24 12.07 1.94
C GLN A 41 -8.10 13.04 2.24
N ALA A 42 -8.09 13.59 3.46
CA ALA A 42 -7.05 14.50 3.91
C ALA A 42 -5.75 13.76 4.28
N ILE A 43 -4.62 14.31 3.84
CA ILE A 43 -3.28 13.98 4.31
C ILE A 43 -2.92 15.01 5.38
N SER A 44 -2.77 14.59 6.62
CA SER A 44 -2.55 15.53 7.73
C SER A 44 -1.17 16.18 7.67
N MET A 45 -1.07 17.41 8.19
CA MET A 45 0.24 18.07 8.35
C MET A 45 1.18 17.27 9.26
N ALA A 46 0.65 16.54 10.24
CA ALA A 46 1.46 15.67 11.10
C ALA A 46 2.12 14.54 10.29
N ALA A 47 1.34 13.82 9.47
CA ALA A 47 1.87 12.76 8.60
C ALA A 47 2.90 13.30 7.59
N TYR A 48 2.64 14.49 7.04
CA TYR A 48 3.58 15.17 6.16
C TYR A 48 4.93 15.47 6.85
N HIS A 49 4.91 16.08 8.03
CA HIS A 49 6.15 16.39 8.76
C HIS A 49 6.91 15.15 9.19
N GLU A 50 6.22 14.09 9.63
CA GLU A 50 6.86 12.81 9.97
C GLU A 50 7.56 12.20 8.75
N ARG A 51 6.88 12.19 7.59
CA ARG A 51 7.49 11.70 6.36
C ARG A 51 8.65 12.58 5.92
N LEU A 52 8.53 13.90 6.05
CA LEU A 52 9.58 14.85 5.66
C LEU A 52 10.84 14.64 6.51
N ASN A 53 10.69 14.37 7.81
CA ASN A 53 11.81 14.06 8.69
C ASN A 53 12.56 12.78 8.26
N VAL A 54 11.82 11.74 7.85
CA VAL A 54 12.41 10.52 7.28
C VAL A 54 13.13 10.82 5.96
N SER A 55 12.50 11.58 5.06
CA SER A 55 13.09 11.99 3.78
C SER A 55 14.38 12.80 3.99
N GLN A 56 14.47 13.62 5.04
CA GLN A 56 15.68 14.39 5.38
C GLN A 56 16.82 13.49 5.86
N ALA A 57 16.52 12.50 6.72
CA ALA A 57 17.51 11.56 7.22
C ALA A 57 18.00 10.57 6.14
N ARG A 58 17.18 10.32 5.12
CA ARG A 58 17.46 9.43 4.00
C ARG A 58 17.33 10.16 2.66
N ASP A 59 18.00 11.31 2.54
CA ASP A 59 17.87 12.18 1.36
C ASP A 59 18.06 11.37 0.06
N PRO A 60 16.98 11.14 -0.71
CA PRO A 60 17.04 10.33 -1.93
C PRO A 60 17.86 11.02 -3.03
N PHE A 61 18.22 12.29 -2.84
CA PHE A 61 19.05 13.09 -3.75
C PHE A 61 20.49 13.24 -3.26
N ALA A 62 20.87 12.63 -2.13
CA ALA A 62 22.23 12.68 -1.63
C ALA A 62 23.23 12.17 -2.69
N GLY A 63 24.22 13.01 -3.04
CA GLY A 63 25.24 12.69 -4.04
C GLY A 63 24.81 12.90 -5.49
N MET A 64 23.59 13.37 -5.77
CA MET A 64 23.19 13.78 -7.12
C MET A 64 23.71 15.19 -7.45
N PRO A 65 24.35 15.39 -8.63
CA PRO A 65 24.76 16.72 -9.08
C PRO A 65 23.55 17.68 -9.15
N GLU A 66 23.69 18.89 -8.65
CA GLU A 66 22.65 19.90 -8.70
C GLU A 66 22.47 20.37 -10.16
N ALA A 67 21.41 19.92 -10.83
CA ALA A 67 21.04 20.44 -12.13
C ALA A 67 20.37 21.82 -11.97
N ILE A 68 20.89 22.85 -12.64
CA ILE A 68 20.28 24.19 -12.70
C ILE A 68 19.28 24.27 -13.87
N PRO A 69 18.10 24.92 -13.76
CA PRO A 69 17.43 25.42 -12.56
C PRO A 69 16.35 24.42 -12.13
N SER A 70 16.63 23.67 -11.07
CA SER A 70 15.71 22.77 -10.37
C SER A 70 15.47 23.33 -8.96
N PRO A 71 14.36 23.00 -8.26
CA PRO A 71 14.04 23.57 -6.96
C PRO A 71 15.19 23.42 -5.96
N VAL A 72 15.28 24.36 -5.01
CA VAL A 72 16.23 24.32 -3.88
C VAL A 72 16.13 22.95 -3.19
N PRO A 73 17.23 22.33 -2.73
CA PRO A 73 17.21 20.97 -2.17
C PRO A 73 16.09 20.70 -1.15
N ARG A 74 15.77 21.69 -0.31
CA ARG A 74 14.62 21.61 0.62
C ARG A 74 13.27 21.48 -0.10
N GLN A 75 12.99 22.34 -1.08
CA GLN A 75 11.73 22.31 -1.84
C GLN A 75 11.57 21.01 -2.62
N ARG A 76 12.67 20.49 -3.19
CA ARG A 76 12.66 19.19 -3.88
C ARG A 76 12.23 18.06 -2.94
N LEU A 77 12.71 18.10 -1.70
CA LEU A 77 12.39 17.11 -0.69
C LEU A 77 10.94 17.23 -0.19
N GLU A 78 10.46 18.46 -0.02
CA GLU A 78 9.05 18.75 0.31
C GLU A 78 8.11 18.21 -0.79
N ASP A 79 8.42 18.51 -2.06
CA ASP A 79 7.67 18.02 -3.22
C ASP A 79 7.71 16.48 -3.30
N PHE A 80 8.90 15.88 -3.20
CA PHE A 80 9.02 14.42 -3.19
C PHE A 80 8.17 13.78 -2.09
N THR A 81 8.20 14.35 -0.89
CA THR A 81 7.49 13.83 0.28
C THR A 81 5.98 13.89 0.09
N ILE A 82 5.43 15.04 -0.36
CA ILE A 82 3.98 15.15 -0.54
C ILE A 82 3.48 14.27 -1.69
N GLU A 83 4.25 14.16 -2.77
CA GLU A 83 3.92 13.29 -3.91
C GLU A 83 3.91 11.81 -3.50
N GLN A 84 4.85 11.39 -2.65
CA GLN A 84 4.84 10.04 -2.08
C GLN A 84 3.57 9.79 -1.26
N LEU A 85 3.17 10.72 -0.39
CA LEU A 85 1.99 10.56 0.45
C LEU A 85 0.69 10.55 -0.37
N ILE A 86 0.63 11.31 -1.47
CA ILE A 86 -0.48 11.26 -2.43
C ILE A 86 -0.58 9.87 -3.04
N ARG A 87 0.54 9.32 -3.54
CA ARG A 87 0.58 7.95 -4.08
C ARG A 87 0.13 6.90 -3.05
N GLU A 88 0.65 6.96 -1.83
CA GLU A 88 0.26 6.06 -0.73
C GLU A 88 -1.25 6.16 -0.40
N THR A 89 -1.80 7.38 -0.47
CA THR A 89 -3.24 7.61 -0.28
C THR A 89 -4.08 6.98 -1.39
N ILE A 90 -3.66 7.13 -2.65
CA ILE A 90 -4.31 6.49 -3.81
C ILE A 90 -4.29 4.98 -3.65
N ILE A 91 -3.13 4.39 -3.35
CA ILE A 91 -2.97 2.96 -3.10
C ILE A 91 -3.93 2.50 -1.99
N THR A 92 -3.99 3.23 -0.88
CA THR A 92 -4.89 2.93 0.24
C THR A 92 -6.36 2.93 -0.18
N GLN A 93 -6.78 3.91 -0.99
CA GLN A 93 -8.14 3.97 -1.51
C GLN A 93 -8.45 2.80 -2.45
N GLN A 94 -7.52 2.47 -3.35
CA GLN A 94 -7.67 1.33 -4.27
C GLN A 94 -7.70 -0.01 -3.54
N ALA A 95 -6.89 -0.18 -2.49
CA ALA A 95 -6.91 -1.34 -1.61
C ALA A 95 -8.28 -1.50 -0.95
N LYS A 96 -8.80 -0.43 -0.33
CA LYS A 96 -10.14 -0.42 0.29
C LYS A 96 -11.25 -0.76 -0.71
N ARG A 97 -11.23 -0.16 -1.90
CA ARG A 97 -12.21 -0.44 -2.98
C ARG A 97 -12.22 -1.91 -3.40
N ARG A 98 -11.11 -2.62 -3.22
CA ARG A 98 -10.94 -4.05 -3.54
C ARG A 98 -11.06 -4.96 -2.32
N GLY A 99 -11.47 -4.44 -1.17
CA GLY A 99 -11.60 -5.22 0.07
C GLY A 99 -10.26 -5.64 0.68
N VAL A 100 -9.14 -5.06 0.26
CA VAL A 100 -7.83 -5.28 0.85
C VAL A 100 -7.69 -4.39 2.08
N SER A 101 -7.49 -4.99 3.25
CA SER A 101 -7.26 -4.29 4.51
C SER A 101 -6.09 -4.92 5.27
N ILE A 102 -5.28 -4.07 5.90
CA ILE A 102 -4.15 -4.49 6.71
C ILE A 102 -4.52 -4.27 8.17
N SER A 103 -4.53 -5.35 8.96
CA SER A 103 -4.84 -5.28 10.38
C SER A 103 -3.64 -4.76 11.18
N ASP A 104 -3.92 -4.16 12.33
CA ASP A 104 -2.87 -3.70 13.26
C ASP A 104 -1.99 -4.84 13.75
N GLN A 105 -2.56 -6.05 13.87
CA GLN A 105 -1.80 -7.25 14.22
C GLN A 105 -0.80 -7.63 13.12
N ALA A 106 -1.16 -7.49 11.84
CA ALA A 106 -0.25 -7.77 10.74
C ALA A 106 0.95 -6.81 10.75
N VAL A 107 0.70 -5.52 10.97
CA VAL A 107 1.76 -4.50 11.11
C VAL A 107 2.64 -4.79 12.33
N THR A 108 2.03 -5.09 13.47
CA THR A 108 2.77 -5.39 14.71
C THR A 108 3.66 -6.62 14.56
N THR A 109 3.13 -7.68 13.95
CA THR A 109 3.88 -8.92 13.67
C THR A 109 5.06 -8.63 12.74
N ARG A 110 4.83 -7.84 11.69
CA ARG A 110 5.87 -7.43 10.75
C ARG A 110 6.99 -6.64 11.44
N VAL A 111 6.65 -5.63 12.23
CA VAL A 111 7.64 -4.82 12.96
C VAL A 111 8.41 -5.67 13.96
N ALA A 112 7.77 -6.60 14.66
CA ALA A 112 8.45 -7.51 15.59
C ALA A 112 9.44 -8.45 14.88
N MET A 113 9.10 -8.94 13.68
CA MET A 113 10.02 -9.75 12.86
C MET A 113 11.25 -8.94 12.40
N LEU A 114 11.05 -7.67 12.00
CA LEU A 114 12.13 -6.78 11.60
C LEU A 114 13.01 -6.36 12.79
N GLU A 115 12.41 -6.16 13.95
CA GLU A 115 13.15 -5.91 15.20
C GLU A 115 14.04 -7.11 15.54
N ASN A 116 13.61 -8.33 15.23
CA ASN A 116 14.34 -9.58 15.45
C ASN A 116 14.88 -9.69 16.89
N GLY A 117 14.17 -9.10 17.87
CA GLY A 117 14.59 -9.00 19.26
C GLY A 117 15.81 -8.10 19.53
N SER A 118 16.27 -7.32 18.55
CA SER A 118 17.48 -6.51 18.66
C SER A 118 17.24 -5.19 19.38
N ALA A 119 17.93 -4.98 20.50
CA ALA A 119 17.97 -3.69 21.17
C ALA A 119 18.51 -2.55 20.28
N SER A 120 19.27 -2.87 19.22
CA SER A 120 19.80 -1.87 18.28
C SER A 120 18.78 -1.41 17.23
N PHE A 121 17.63 -2.09 17.09
CA PHE A 121 16.60 -1.77 16.11
C PHE A 121 16.02 -0.37 16.33
N SER A 122 15.61 -0.06 17.57
CA SER A 122 15.05 1.25 17.92
C SER A 122 16.04 2.38 17.62
N ALA A 123 17.33 2.16 17.89
CA ALA A 123 18.38 3.12 17.55
C ALA A 123 18.60 3.22 16.02
N ALA A 124 18.46 2.12 15.28
CA ALA A 124 18.60 2.10 13.83
C ALA A 124 17.47 2.88 13.14
N ILE A 125 16.21 2.67 13.51
CA ILE A 125 15.09 3.42 12.92
C ILE A 125 15.17 4.91 13.29
N ALA A 126 15.59 5.24 14.51
CA ALA A 126 15.78 6.63 14.94
C ALA A 126 16.88 7.35 14.14
N ARG A 127 18.01 6.67 13.87
CA ARG A 127 19.07 7.21 12.97
C ARG A 127 18.57 7.47 11.55
N ASN A 128 17.50 6.80 11.13
CA ASN A 128 16.86 6.96 9.82
C ASN A 128 15.66 7.95 9.87
N GLY A 129 15.51 8.71 10.96
CA GLY A 129 14.45 9.72 11.09
C GLY A 129 13.07 9.17 11.46
N PHE A 130 12.96 7.87 11.78
CA PHE A 130 11.71 7.26 12.19
C PHE A 130 11.51 7.30 13.72
N THR A 131 10.27 7.52 14.13
CA THR A 131 9.78 7.08 15.44
C THR A 131 9.26 5.65 15.31
N ARG A 132 9.01 4.95 16.43
CA ARG A 132 8.36 3.64 16.37
C ARG A 132 6.99 3.70 15.68
N GLN A 133 6.23 4.77 15.92
CA GLN A 133 4.91 4.97 15.32
C GLN A 133 5.02 5.25 13.81
N SER A 134 5.87 6.19 13.39
CA SER A 134 6.01 6.49 11.96
C SER A 134 6.61 5.34 11.17
N PHE A 135 7.41 4.47 11.81
CA PHE A 135 7.86 3.22 11.22
C PHE A 135 6.72 2.20 11.05
N GLN A 136 5.82 2.07 12.02
CA GLN A 136 4.63 1.23 11.88
C GLN A 136 3.72 1.71 10.76
N ASP A 137 3.52 3.02 10.64
CA ASP A 137 2.71 3.61 9.57
C ASP A 137 3.36 3.41 8.19
N TYR A 138 4.69 3.50 8.11
CA TYR A 138 5.45 3.13 6.91
C TYR A 138 5.27 1.66 6.52
N GLU A 139 5.43 0.73 7.45
CA GLU A 139 5.21 -0.71 7.19
C GLU A 139 3.76 -1.00 6.80
N ARG A 140 2.77 -0.30 7.40
CA ARG A 140 1.37 -0.42 7.01
C ARG A 140 1.15 0.01 5.56
N ALA A 141 1.78 1.12 5.14
CA ALA A 141 1.69 1.59 3.75
C ALA A 141 2.28 0.56 2.78
N LEU A 142 3.47 0.00 3.09
CA LEU A 142 4.10 -1.05 2.29
C LEU A 142 3.24 -2.32 2.20
N LEU A 143 2.73 -2.80 3.34
CA LEU A 143 1.84 -3.96 3.37
C LEU A 143 0.56 -3.72 2.56
N THR A 144 0.03 -2.50 2.57
CA THR A 144 -1.16 -2.12 1.81
C THR A 144 -0.87 -2.14 0.31
N GLU A 145 0.26 -1.59 -0.12
CA GLU A 145 0.70 -1.64 -1.52
C GLU A 145 0.89 -3.06 -2.02
N VAL A 146 1.62 -3.89 -1.26
CA VAL A 146 1.85 -5.29 -1.60
C VAL A 146 0.56 -6.10 -1.60
N GLY A 147 -0.35 -5.83 -0.65
CA GLY A 147 -1.67 -6.45 -0.61
C GLY A 147 -2.52 -6.11 -1.84
N LEU A 148 -2.53 -4.84 -2.26
CA LEU A 148 -3.21 -4.39 -3.46
C LEU A 148 -2.60 -5.03 -4.72
N LEU A 149 -1.27 -5.04 -4.82
CA LEU A 149 -0.53 -5.67 -5.92
C LEU A 149 -0.90 -7.16 -6.04
N HIS A 150 -0.85 -7.92 -4.94
CA HIS A 150 -1.22 -9.33 -4.93
C HIS A 150 -2.67 -9.56 -5.35
N ALA A 151 -3.62 -8.76 -4.84
CA ALA A 151 -5.02 -8.89 -5.21
C ALA A 151 -5.23 -8.66 -6.72
N MET A 152 -4.56 -7.67 -7.29
CA MET A 152 -4.62 -7.38 -8.73
C MET A 152 -3.90 -8.43 -9.57
N ALA A 153 -2.75 -8.92 -9.14
CA ALA A 153 -2.02 -9.98 -9.82
C ALA A 153 -2.81 -11.29 -9.84
N LYS A 154 -3.49 -11.63 -8.73
CA LYS A 154 -4.41 -12.78 -8.67
C LYS A 154 -5.53 -12.64 -9.68
N GLN A 155 -6.12 -11.44 -9.79
CA GLN A 155 -7.14 -11.16 -10.80
C GLN A 155 -6.59 -11.32 -12.23
N ARG A 156 -5.39 -10.77 -12.51
CA ARG A 156 -4.72 -10.90 -13.81
C ARG A 156 -4.43 -12.37 -14.17
N ALA A 157 -3.92 -13.16 -13.24
CA ALA A 157 -3.70 -14.60 -13.44
C ALA A 157 -5.02 -15.34 -13.69
N GLY A 158 -6.09 -14.97 -12.99
CA GLY A 158 -7.44 -15.45 -13.28
C GLY A 158 -7.89 -15.12 -14.71
N SER A 159 -7.63 -13.90 -15.19
CA SER A 159 -7.92 -13.52 -16.58
C SER A 159 -7.10 -14.30 -17.59
N ALA A 160 -5.82 -14.56 -17.32
CA ALA A 160 -4.99 -15.44 -18.16
C ALA A 160 -5.57 -16.86 -18.23
N MET A 161 -6.04 -17.41 -17.10
CA MET A 161 -6.69 -18.71 -17.06
C MET A 161 -8.01 -18.72 -17.83
N SER A 162 -8.82 -17.67 -17.73
CA SER A 162 -10.05 -17.51 -18.51
C SER A 162 -9.78 -17.48 -20.02
N ASP A 163 -8.73 -16.78 -20.46
CA ASP A 163 -8.32 -16.74 -21.86
C ASP A 163 -7.92 -18.15 -22.38
N LEU A 164 -7.23 -18.94 -21.56
CA LEU A 164 -6.91 -20.34 -21.86
C LEU A 164 -8.17 -21.22 -21.95
N HIS A 165 -9.11 -21.06 -21.01
CA HIS A 165 -10.39 -21.78 -21.04
C HIS A 165 -11.26 -21.40 -22.24
N ALA A 166 -11.13 -20.17 -22.74
CA ALA A 166 -11.79 -19.72 -23.96
C ALA A 166 -11.13 -20.26 -25.24
N GLY A 167 -10.07 -21.08 -25.13
CA GLY A 167 -9.42 -21.75 -26.26
C GLY A 167 -8.29 -20.95 -26.92
N GLN A 168 -7.84 -19.84 -26.33
CA GLN A 168 -6.66 -19.14 -26.83
C GLN A 168 -5.41 -20.03 -26.69
N SER A 169 -4.49 -19.92 -27.65
CA SER A 169 -3.23 -20.67 -27.57
C SER A 169 -2.39 -20.19 -26.39
N PHE A 170 -1.63 -21.11 -25.78
CA PHE A 170 -0.77 -20.77 -24.64
C PHE A 170 0.17 -19.61 -24.98
N ASP A 171 0.77 -19.62 -26.17
CA ASP A 171 1.67 -18.56 -26.64
C ASP A 171 1.00 -17.19 -26.75
N SER A 172 -0.27 -17.15 -27.16
CA SER A 172 -1.04 -15.89 -27.21
C SER A 172 -1.30 -15.35 -25.81
N VAL A 173 -1.59 -16.23 -24.86
CA VAL A 173 -1.82 -15.87 -23.46
C VAL A 173 -0.51 -15.44 -22.80
N VAL A 174 0.62 -16.09 -23.10
CA VAL A 174 1.95 -15.65 -22.68
C VAL A 174 2.24 -14.24 -23.17
N ALA A 175 2.05 -13.98 -24.47
CA ALA A 175 2.32 -12.66 -25.05
C ALA A 175 1.50 -11.53 -24.38
N LYS A 176 0.32 -11.87 -23.85
CA LYS A 176 -0.59 -10.90 -23.23
C LYS A 176 -0.37 -10.72 -21.72
N TRP A 177 -0.06 -11.79 -21.00
CA TRP A 177 -0.13 -11.81 -19.53
C TRP A 177 1.18 -12.12 -18.82
N ASN A 178 2.21 -12.58 -19.52
CA ASN A 178 3.47 -12.96 -18.90
C ASN A 178 4.29 -11.71 -18.55
N ASP A 179 4.55 -11.52 -17.26
CA ASP A 179 5.41 -10.47 -16.73
C ASP A 179 6.89 -10.92 -16.67
N ASP A 180 7.19 -12.20 -16.91
CA ASP A 180 8.55 -12.75 -16.91
C ASP A 180 9.29 -12.49 -18.23
N SER A 181 10.03 -11.39 -18.30
CA SER A 181 10.78 -10.98 -19.49
C SER A 181 11.83 -12.01 -19.95
N GLY A 182 12.35 -12.83 -19.03
CA GLY A 182 13.33 -13.87 -19.34
C GLY A 182 12.78 -15.01 -20.20
N THR A 183 11.50 -15.34 -20.06
CA THR A 183 10.83 -16.41 -20.81
C THR A 183 9.90 -15.89 -21.90
N ALA A 184 9.49 -14.62 -21.84
CA ALA A 184 8.57 -14.02 -22.81
C ALA A 184 9.03 -14.15 -24.27
N ALA A 185 10.33 -13.95 -24.54
CA ALA A 185 10.90 -14.08 -25.88
C ALA A 185 10.87 -15.51 -26.45
N ARG A 186 10.64 -16.52 -25.59
CA ARG A 186 10.56 -17.94 -25.94
C ARG A 186 9.17 -18.50 -25.67
N HIS A 187 8.12 -17.68 -25.80
CA HIS A 187 6.73 -18.10 -25.56
C HIS A 187 6.53 -18.74 -24.18
N GLY A 188 7.25 -18.27 -23.17
CA GLY A 188 7.14 -18.77 -21.79
C GLY A 188 7.97 -20.02 -21.54
N GLU A 189 8.70 -20.55 -22.52
CA GLU A 189 9.49 -21.77 -22.36
C GLU A 189 10.59 -21.63 -21.31
N VAL A 190 10.52 -22.51 -20.32
CA VAL A 190 11.54 -22.69 -19.27
C VAL A 190 12.58 -23.73 -19.70
N GLY A 191 12.16 -24.71 -20.50
CA GLY A 191 12.98 -25.85 -20.89
C GLY A 191 12.72 -27.09 -20.03
N TRP A 192 13.67 -28.02 -20.04
CA TRP A 192 13.59 -29.28 -19.31
C TRP A 192 13.91 -29.08 -17.83
N VAL A 193 12.97 -29.46 -16.96
CA VAL A 193 13.14 -29.42 -15.50
C VAL A 193 12.80 -30.77 -14.89
N ARG A 194 13.40 -31.09 -13.74
CA ARG A 194 12.87 -32.14 -12.87
C ARG A 194 11.90 -31.50 -11.88
N PRO A 195 10.69 -32.06 -11.69
CA PRO A 195 9.74 -31.50 -10.74
C PRO A 195 10.32 -31.34 -9.32
N GLY A 196 11.16 -32.29 -8.88
CA GLY A 196 11.83 -32.24 -7.58
C GLY A 196 12.91 -31.16 -7.42
N ASP A 197 13.36 -30.55 -8.51
CA ASP A 197 14.34 -29.44 -8.49
C ASP A 197 13.64 -28.07 -8.44
N LEU A 198 12.30 -28.02 -8.56
CA LEU A 198 11.54 -26.77 -8.49
C LEU A 198 11.47 -26.29 -7.02
N PRO A 199 11.75 -25.00 -6.75
CA PRO A 199 11.88 -24.51 -5.38
C PRO A 199 10.54 -24.44 -4.64
N GLU A 200 9.44 -24.21 -5.34
CA GLU A 200 8.10 -24.16 -4.73
C GLU A 200 7.40 -25.53 -4.75
N PRO A 201 7.01 -26.11 -3.59
CA PRO A 201 6.35 -27.41 -3.52
C PRO A 201 5.05 -27.50 -4.32
N GLU A 202 4.23 -26.45 -4.31
CA GLU A 202 2.97 -26.40 -5.04
C GLU A 202 3.20 -26.45 -6.55
N LEU A 203 4.25 -25.78 -7.03
CA LEU A 203 4.67 -25.81 -8.42
C LEU A 203 5.21 -27.18 -8.81
N ALA A 204 6.08 -27.76 -7.98
CA ALA A 204 6.61 -29.11 -8.14
C ALA A 204 5.50 -30.16 -8.28
N ASN A 205 4.53 -30.13 -7.35
CA ASN A 205 3.39 -31.05 -7.34
C ASN A 205 2.50 -30.89 -8.59
N ALA A 206 2.21 -29.64 -8.99
CA ALA A 206 1.43 -29.38 -10.18
C ALA A 206 2.13 -29.90 -11.44
N VAL A 207 3.42 -29.57 -11.61
CA VAL A 207 4.23 -30.03 -12.75
C VAL A 207 4.31 -31.56 -12.77
N GLN A 208 4.51 -32.21 -11.63
CA GLN A 208 4.63 -33.66 -11.56
C GLN A 208 3.36 -34.37 -12.05
N GLY A 209 2.17 -33.82 -11.75
CA GLY A 209 0.87 -34.41 -12.14
C GLY A 209 0.39 -34.09 -13.57
N LEU A 210 1.01 -33.14 -14.29
CA LEU A 210 0.49 -32.70 -15.60
C LEU A 210 0.77 -33.67 -16.73
N ALA A 211 -0.25 -34.12 -17.46
CA ALA A 211 -0.04 -34.86 -18.71
C ALA A 211 0.63 -33.99 -19.80
N THR A 212 1.31 -34.62 -20.77
CA THR A 212 1.85 -33.91 -21.94
C THR A 212 0.73 -33.17 -22.68
N GLY A 213 0.97 -31.89 -23.00
CA GLY A 213 0.02 -30.96 -23.60
C GLY A 213 -0.92 -30.27 -22.61
N ALA A 214 -0.99 -30.73 -21.36
CA ALA A 214 -1.90 -30.18 -20.35
C ALA A 214 -1.35 -28.90 -19.70
N THR A 215 -2.28 -28.05 -19.26
CA THR A 215 -2.01 -26.81 -18.54
C THR A 215 -2.52 -26.92 -17.11
N SER A 216 -1.78 -26.36 -16.14
CA SER A 216 -2.20 -26.28 -14.74
C SER A 216 -3.33 -25.28 -14.52
N GLY A 217 -3.87 -25.26 -13.30
CA GLY A 217 -4.55 -24.06 -12.78
C GLY A 217 -3.55 -22.96 -12.39
N VAL A 218 -4.05 -21.91 -11.76
CA VAL A 218 -3.23 -20.84 -11.17
C VAL A 218 -2.55 -21.33 -9.90
N ILE A 219 -1.23 -21.21 -9.85
CA ILE A 219 -0.36 -21.64 -8.74
C ILE A 219 0.24 -20.41 -8.08
N ALA A 220 0.13 -20.28 -6.76
CA ALA A 220 0.83 -19.25 -6.01
C ALA A 220 2.31 -19.63 -5.84
N THR A 221 3.20 -18.67 -6.03
CA THR A 221 4.66 -18.82 -5.92
C THR A 221 5.25 -17.64 -5.14
N GLY A 222 6.52 -17.70 -4.75
CA GLY A 222 7.18 -16.57 -4.09
C GLY A 222 7.29 -15.31 -4.95
N ARG A 223 7.23 -15.45 -6.28
CA ARG A 223 7.31 -14.34 -7.25
C ARG A 223 5.94 -13.79 -7.66
N GLY A 224 4.85 -14.49 -7.35
CA GLY A 224 3.50 -14.15 -7.80
C GLY A 224 2.70 -15.39 -8.22
N PHE A 225 1.98 -15.32 -9.33
CA PHE A 225 1.07 -16.38 -9.78
C PHE A 225 1.53 -17.00 -11.09
N ALA A 226 1.72 -18.31 -11.11
CA ALA A 226 2.16 -19.06 -12.26
C ALA A 226 1.04 -19.93 -12.85
N ILE A 227 1.03 -20.08 -14.18
CA ILE A 227 0.28 -21.12 -14.90
C ILE A 227 1.30 -21.84 -15.78
N VAL A 228 1.38 -23.16 -15.70
CA VAL A 228 2.38 -23.95 -16.42
C VAL A 228 1.75 -24.92 -17.40
N LYS A 229 2.43 -25.16 -18.52
CA LYS A 229 2.05 -26.16 -19.52
C LYS A 229 3.19 -27.16 -19.68
N ALA A 230 2.85 -28.44 -19.59
CA ALA A 230 3.76 -29.53 -19.92
C ALA A 230 3.81 -29.70 -21.44
N LEU A 231 4.91 -29.29 -22.07
CA LEU A 231 5.09 -29.42 -23.52
C LEU A 231 5.44 -30.86 -23.89
N GLU A 232 6.38 -31.44 -23.16
CA GLU A 232 6.90 -32.78 -23.36
C GLU A 232 7.28 -33.43 -22.03
N ARG A 233 7.33 -34.76 -22.01
CA ARG A 233 7.82 -35.56 -20.89
C ARG A 233 8.83 -36.58 -21.37
N ARG A 234 9.89 -36.74 -20.59
CA ARG A 234 10.93 -37.73 -20.82
C ARG A 234 11.51 -38.13 -19.47
N ASP A 235 11.47 -39.43 -19.16
CA ASP A 235 11.97 -39.97 -17.90
C ASP A 235 11.37 -39.22 -16.69
N ASP A 236 12.22 -38.66 -15.82
CA ASP A 236 11.87 -37.84 -14.67
C ASP A 236 11.80 -36.32 -14.98
N GLN A 237 11.93 -35.94 -16.25
CA GLN A 237 11.96 -34.55 -16.70
C GLN A 237 10.69 -34.15 -17.45
N VAL A 238 10.33 -32.88 -17.31
CA VAL A 238 9.22 -32.24 -18.02
C VAL A 238 9.74 -31.00 -18.72
N ARG A 239 9.46 -30.85 -20.02
CA ARG A 239 9.71 -29.60 -20.74
C ARG A 239 8.53 -28.68 -20.50
N LEU A 240 8.78 -27.51 -19.91
CA LEU A 240 7.72 -26.59 -19.49
C LEU A 240 7.72 -25.28 -20.27
N ALA A 241 6.52 -24.73 -20.43
CA ALA A 241 6.31 -23.30 -20.61
C ALA A 241 5.48 -22.74 -19.44
N LEU A 242 5.69 -21.48 -19.08
CA LEU A 242 4.99 -20.80 -18.01
C LEU A 242 4.43 -19.44 -18.45
N ILE A 243 3.37 -19.03 -17.75
CA ILE A 243 2.89 -17.65 -17.66
C ILE A 243 3.09 -17.26 -16.20
N LEU A 244 3.88 -16.21 -15.93
CA LEU A 244 4.07 -15.66 -14.60
C LEU A 244 3.48 -14.26 -14.53
N VAL A 245 2.55 -14.05 -13.62
CA VAL A 245 2.07 -12.72 -13.23
C VAL A 245 2.80 -12.34 -11.95
N LEU A 246 3.62 -11.29 -11.99
CA LEU A 246 4.48 -10.90 -10.89
C LEU A 246 3.67 -10.24 -9.76
N ALA A 247 3.93 -10.70 -8.54
CA ALA A 247 3.49 -10.10 -7.28
C ALA A 247 4.50 -10.50 -6.19
N PRO A 248 5.64 -9.80 -6.10
CA PRO A 248 6.60 -10.07 -5.03
C PRO A 248 6.01 -9.74 -3.65
N THR A 249 6.49 -10.47 -2.64
CA THR A 249 6.24 -10.16 -1.23
C THR A 249 6.98 -8.89 -0.79
N VAL A 250 6.63 -8.33 0.37
CA VAL A 250 7.32 -7.14 0.94
C VAL A 250 8.83 -7.36 1.04
N ASP A 251 9.25 -8.58 1.39
CA ASP A 251 10.69 -8.91 1.55
C ASP A 251 11.43 -9.03 0.21
N MET A 252 10.71 -9.24 -0.89
CA MET A 252 11.25 -9.30 -2.25
C MET A 252 10.99 -8.01 -3.05
N LEU A 253 10.23 -7.06 -2.48
CA LEU A 253 9.90 -5.80 -3.14
C LEU A 253 11.14 -4.89 -3.13
N SER A 254 11.67 -4.61 -4.32
CA SER A 254 12.61 -3.51 -4.54
C SER A 254 11.89 -2.36 -5.27
N PRO A 255 12.41 -1.12 -5.26
CA PRO A 255 11.85 -0.03 -6.08
C PRO A 255 11.77 -0.37 -7.57
N GLN A 256 12.57 -1.34 -8.04
CA GLN A 256 12.54 -1.86 -9.41
C GLN A 256 11.70 -3.15 -9.55
N GLY A 257 11.19 -3.68 -8.43
CA GLY A 257 10.46 -4.95 -8.35
C GLY A 257 8.95 -4.81 -8.55
N THR A 258 8.41 -3.59 -8.59
CA THR A 258 7.00 -3.35 -8.88
C THR A 258 6.72 -3.60 -10.38
N PRO A 259 5.76 -4.48 -10.73
CA PRO A 259 5.44 -4.75 -12.13
C PRO A 259 4.97 -3.49 -12.87
N ALA A 260 5.42 -3.30 -14.11
CA ALA A 260 5.13 -2.10 -14.91
C ALA A 260 3.62 -1.83 -15.06
N TRP A 261 2.80 -2.88 -15.14
CA TRP A 261 1.34 -2.75 -15.20
C TRP A 261 0.73 -2.17 -13.92
N PHE A 262 1.35 -2.43 -12.76
CA PHE A 262 0.89 -1.90 -11.47
C PHE A 262 1.28 -0.44 -11.31
N THR A 263 2.53 -0.11 -11.65
CA THR A 263 3.00 1.27 -11.70
C THR A 263 2.10 2.12 -12.60
N LYS A 264 1.87 1.65 -13.84
CA LYS A 264 0.97 2.33 -14.77
C LYS A 264 -0.44 2.49 -14.20
N PHE A 265 -0.99 1.46 -13.56
CA PHE A 265 -2.32 1.54 -12.95
C PHE A 265 -2.40 2.70 -11.93
N ILE A 266 -1.43 2.81 -11.02
CA ILE A 266 -1.41 3.88 -10.01
C ILE A 266 -1.22 5.24 -10.68
N ASP A 267 -0.34 5.34 -11.66
CA ASP A 267 -0.10 6.59 -12.40
C ASP A 267 -1.35 7.07 -13.17
N ASP A 268 -2.11 6.13 -13.75
CA ASP A 268 -3.38 6.41 -14.42
C ASP A 268 -4.43 6.92 -13.42
N GLN A 269 -4.51 6.33 -12.22
CA GLN A 269 -5.41 6.79 -11.16
C GLN A 269 -5.06 8.20 -10.68
N GLU A 270 -3.77 8.45 -10.41
CA GLU A 270 -3.31 9.77 -10.02
C GLU A 270 -3.58 10.81 -11.09
N SER A 271 -3.26 10.50 -12.34
CA SER A 271 -3.49 11.40 -13.48
C SER A 271 -4.97 11.72 -13.66
N ALA A 272 -5.86 10.75 -13.46
CA ALA A 272 -7.30 10.98 -13.49
C ALA A 272 -7.75 11.92 -12.36
N LEU A 273 -7.32 11.66 -11.13
CA LEU A 273 -7.67 12.50 -9.99
C LEU A 273 -7.16 13.94 -10.13
N ARG A 274 -5.95 14.14 -10.67
CA ARG A 274 -5.43 15.48 -10.97
C ARG A 274 -6.25 16.20 -12.04
N ARG A 275 -6.57 15.52 -13.15
CA ARG A 275 -7.42 16.10 -14.22
C ARG A 275 -8.80 16.52 -13.71
N ASP A 276 -9.35 15.76 -12.77
CA ASP A 276 -10.66 16.02 -12.18
C ASP A 276 -10.62 17.06 -11.03
N GLY A 277 -9.45 17.64 -10.71
CA GLY A 277 -9.30 18.59 -9.60
C GLY A 277 -9.51 17.97 -8.22
N LYS A 278 -9.36 16.64 -8.11
CA LYS A 278 -9.56 15.87 -6.87
C LYS A 278 -8.31 15.71 -6.02
N ILE A 279 -7.20 16.28 -6.46
CA ILE A 279 -5.96 16.38 -5.68
C ILE A 279 -5.69 17.86 -5.45
N THR A 280 -5.64 18.27 -4.19
CA THR A 280 -5.22 19.63 -3.79
C THR A 280 -3.99 19.52 -2.90
N VAL A 281 -2.99 20.37 -3.13
CA VAL A 281 -1.73 20.38 -2.37
C VAL A 281 -1.55 21.71 -1.66
N SER A 282 -1.10 21.70 -0.41
CA SER A 282 -0.94 22.89 0.44
C SER A 282 0.48 23.09 0.95
N VAL A 283 1.43 22.24 0.53
CA VAL A 283 2.85 22.27 0.92
C VAL A 283 3.76 22.16 -0.30
N GLY A 284 5.05 22.46 -0.14
CA GLY A 284 6.02 22.42 -1.22
C GLY A 284 5.79 23.49 -2.30
N SER A 285 6.38 23.30 -3.47
CA SER A 285 6.30 24.25 -4.60
C SER A 285 4.92 24.30 -5.26
N ARG A 286 4.09 23.26 -5.02
CA ARG A 286 2.74 23.11 -5.58
C ARG A 286 1.62 23.55 -4.65
N ALA A 287 1.94 24.24 -3.56
CA ALA A 287 0.93 24.75 -2.63
C ALA A 287 -0.06 25.69 -3.37
N GLY A 288 -1.33 25.31 -3.40
CA GLY A 288 -2.41 26.06 -4.04
C GLY A 288 -2.65 25.76 -5.53
N ALA A 289 -1.97 24.75 -6.09
CA ALA A 289 -2.18 24.24 -7.45
C ALA A 289 -3.25 23.14 -7.54
#